data_AF-A0A961YSZ1-F1
#
_entry.id   AF-A0A961YSZ1-F1
#
_cell.length_a   1.000
_cell.length_b   1.000
_cell.length_c   1.000
_cell.angle_alpha   90.00
_cell.angle_beta   90.00
_cell.angle_gamma   90.00
#
_symmetry.space_group_name_H-M   'P 1'
#
loop_
_entity.id
_entity.type
_entity.pdbx_description
1 polymer ?
#
loop_
_entity_poly.entity_id
_entity_poly.type
_entity_poly.pdbx_seq_one_letter_code
_entity_poly.pdbx_strand_id
1 'polypeptide(L)'
;MLNPISILAESFGDYLSRQYLQYFAYRNPEYATYMGGAARLVLQRIGNSDALYHNVEHTIMVTQVGQEIFRGRLLAQALAPEDWLHYTCACLIHDIGYVRGICQGDTADCIVINDKGKTVCPPRGASDAFLTPWHVERGKIYALERFGPSPYIDAERIAAAIEMTRFPVPEDAIHTATETEGSLVRAADLIGQMADPFYHRKINALYLEFVETGDAKRLGYDNPADLIDKYPEFFWSHVQPYIGPALHYLELTTEGKQWIAALNSNVFQIEHSRRVVGPFSGRD
;
A
#
# COMPACT_ATOMS: atom_id res chain seq x y z
N MET A 1 27.68 6.15 8.16
CA MET A 1 26.92 6.25 6.88
C MET A 1 25.46 6.49 7.24
N LEU A 2 24.79 7.48 6.65
CA LEU A 2 23.37 7.71 6.89
C LEU A 2 22.55 6.57 6.26
N ASN A 3 21.64 5.96 7.00
CA ASN A 3 20.70 4.95 6.49
C ASN A 3 19.25 5.43 6.74
N PRO A 4 18.62 6.11 5.76
CA PRO A 4 17.26 6.63 5.90
C PRO A 4 16.22 5.53 6.18
N ILE A 5 16.38 4.34 5.58
CA ILE A 5 15.45 3.22 5.74
C ILE A 5 15.41 2.77 7.20
N SER A 6 16.58 2.59 7.83
CA SER A 6 16.62 2.19 9.25
C SER A 6 15.97 3.23 10.18
N ILE A 7 16.15 4.52 9.89
CA ILE A 7 15.54 5.61 10.68
C ILE A 7 14.01 5.59 10.54
N LEU A 8 13.51 5.48 9.29
CA LEU A 8 12.08 5.41 9.03
C LEU A 8 11.46 4.15 9.64
N ALA A 9 12.11 3.00 9.48
CA ALA A 9 11.64 1.72 10.03
C ALA A 9 11.52 1.75 11.56
N GLU A 10 12.50 2.33 12.25
CA GLU A 10 12.48 2.46 13.71
C GLU A 10 11.37 3.41 14.16
N SER A 11 11.33 4.62 13.58
CA SER A 11 10.35 5.65 13.94
C SER A 11 8.91 5.20 13.67
N PHE A 12 8.70 4.51 12.54
CA PHE A 12 7.38 4.01 12.18
C PHE A 12 6.95 2.82 13.04
N GLY A 13 7.89 1.92 13.39
CA GLY A 13 7.61 0.85 14.33
C GLY A 13 7.16 1.38 15.70
N ASP A 14 7.85 2.40 16.23
CA ASP A 14 7.45 3.06 17.48
C ASP A 14 6.11 3.78 17.37
N TYR A 15 5.83 4.38 16.20
CA TYR A 15 4.54 5.00 15.93
C TYR A 15 3.40 3.97 16.02
N LEU A 16 3.49 2.83 15.32
CA LEU A 16 2.44 1.81 15.32
C LEU A 16 2.22 1.19 16.71
N SER A 17 3.30 0.93 17.45
CA SER A 17 3.21 0.42 18.83
C SER A 17 2.47 1.41 19.74
N ARG A 18 2.80 2.71 19.66
CA ARG A 18 2.11 3.75 20.45
C ARG A 18 0.65 3.91 20.08
N GLN A 19 0.31 3.89 18.78
CA GLN A 19 -1.07 3.99 18.34
C GLN A 19 -1.93 2.85 18.89
N TYR A 20 -1.43 1.62 18.86
CA TYR A 20 -2.18 0.50 19.43
C TYR A 20 -2.40 0.64 20.93
N LEU A 21 -1.36 0.97 21.70
CA LEU A 21 -1.45 1.10 23.15
C LEU A 21 -2.43 2.21 23.57
N GLN A 22 -2.62 3.23 22.74
CA GLN A 22 -3.60 4.28 23.03
C GLN A 22 -5.04 3.75 23.15
N TYR A 23 -5.40 2.69 22.41
CA TYR A 23 -6.76 2.12 22.39
C TYR A 23 -6.86 0.79 23.14
N PHE A 24 -5.78 0.00 23.15
CA PHE A 24 -5.79 -1.39 23.62
C PHE A 24 -4.70 -1.69 24.66
N ALA A 25 -4.17 -0.70 25.40
CA ALA A 25 -3.13 -0.91 26.41
C ALA A 25 -3.40 -2.05 27.41
N TYR A 26 -4.66 -2.33 27.74
CA TYR A 26 -5.07 -3.36 28.69
C TYR A 26 -5.69 -4.60 28.03
N ARG A 27 -5.64 -4.71 26.69
CA ARG A 27 -6.17 -5.81 25.90
C ARG A 27 -5.10 -6.26 24.90
N ASN A 28 -4.38 -7.34 25.23
CA ASN A 28 -3.28 -7.87 24.41
C ASN A 28 -2.18 -6.84 24.11
N PRO A 29 -1.54 -6.23 25.13
CA PRO A 29 -0.48 -5.23 24.92
C PRO A 29 0.72 -5.76 24.12
N GLU A 30 0.96 -7.08 24.11
CA GLU A 30 1.99 -7.74 23.32
C GLU A 30 1.85 -7.50 21.80
N TYR A 31 0.64 -7.21 21.31
CA TYR A 31 0.42 -6.89 19.90
C TYR A 31 1.08 -5.57 19.50
N ALA A 32 1.25 -4.62 20.44
CA ALA A 32 1.99 -3.40 20.19
C ALA A 32 3.45 -3.70 19.82
N THR A 33 4.10 -4.55 20.61
CA THR A 33 5.48 -5.00 20.36
C THR A 33 5.58 -5.78 19.07
N TYR A 34 4.62 -6.67 18.81
CA TYR A 34 4.59 -7.44 17.57
C TYR A 34 4.50 -6.54 16.34
N MET A 35 3.55 -5.59 16.29
CA MET A 35 3.40 -4.67 15.16
C MET A 35 4.63 -3.79 14.97
N GLY A 36 5.19 -3.26 16.06
CA GLY A 36 6.41 -2.47 15.99
C GLY A 36 7.58 -3.27 15.43
N GLY A 37 7.74 -4.53 15.82
CA GLY A 37 8.75 -5.44 15.27
C GLY A 37 8.50 -5.81 13.82
N ALA A 38 7.25 -6.07 13.46
CA ALA A 38 6.84 -6.37 12.08
C ALA A 38 7.16 -5.20 11.15
N ALA A 39 6.82 -3.97 11.56
CA ALA A 39 7.11 -2.74 10.80
C ALA A 39 8.60 -2.58 10.51
N ARG A 40 9.44 -2.71 11.55
CA ARG A 40 10.89 -2.59 11.39
C ARG A 40 11.43 -3.57 10.36
N LEU A 41 11.00 -4.83 10.45
CA LEU A 41 11.46 -5.88 9.56
C LEU A 41 10.94 -5.73 8.13
N VAL A 42 9.66 -5.44 7.97
CA VAL A 42 9.03 -5.30 6.66
C VAL A 42 9.60 -4.08 5.94
N LEU A 43 9.71 -2.93 6.60
CA LEU A 43 10.26 -1.73 5.96
C LEU A 43 11.75 -1.89 5.62
N GLN A 44 12.51 -2.66 6.39
CA GLN A 44 13.88 -3.03 6.00
C GLN A 44 13.91 -3.91 4.75
N ARG A 45 12.95 -4.83 4.59
CA ARG A 45 12.84 -5.65 3.37
C ARG A 45 12.42 -4.81 2.16
N ILE A 46 11.38 -4.01 2.29
CA ILE A 46 10.90 -3.11 1.22
C ILE A 46 11.98 -2.10 0.85
N GLY A 47 12.76 -1.62 1.81
CA GLY A 47 13.88 -0.72 1.55
C GLY A 47 15.04 -1.33 0.74
N ASN A 48 15.09 -2.66 0.60
CA ASN A 48 16.03 -3.33 -0.31
C ASN A 48 15.48 -3.49 -1.74
N SER A 49 14.22 -3.09 -1.98
CA SER A 49 13.63 -3.07 -3.32
C SER A 49 14.22 -1.93 -4.15
N ASP A 50 14.38 -2.15 -5.45
CA ASP A 50 14.68 -1.10 -6.43
C ASP A 50 13.45 -0.65 -7.25
N ALA A 51 12.24 -1.07 -6.86
CA ALA A 51 11.00 -0.44 -7.31
C ALA A 51 10.98 1.03 -6.88
N LEU A 52 10.73 1.92 -7.83
CA LEU A 52 10.92 3.36 -7.66
C LEU A 52 9.78 4.01 -6.87
N TYR A 53 8.53 3.59 -7.10
CA TYR A 53 7.33 4.13 -6.48
C TYR A 53 6.81 3.24 -5.35
N HIS A 54 6.63 1.94 -5.59
CA HIS A 54 6.14 0.97 -4.60
C HIS A 54 7.24 0.64 -3.57
N ASN A 55 7.51 1.60 -2.69
CA ASN A 55 8.66 1.66 -1.79
C ASN A 55 8.24 1.94 -0.33
N VAL A 56 9.24 2.11 0.56
CA VAL A 56 9.04 2.35 2.01
C VAL A 56 8.11 3.54 2.29
N GLU A 57 8.21 4.64 1.53
CA GLU A 57 7.36 5.80 1.76
C GLU A 57 5.90 5.48 1.42
N HIS A 58 5.65 4.82 0.29
CA HIS A 58 4.30 4.41 -0.10
C HIS A 58 3.69 3.46 0.96
N THR A 59 4.44 2.43 1.38
CA THR A 59 3.97 1.51 2.43
C THR A 59 3.61 2.22 3.74
N ILE A 60 4.41 3.22 4.15
CA ILE A 60 4.11 4.03 5.33
C ILE A 60 2.81 4.81 5.13
N MET A 61 2.63 5.48 3.98
CA MET A 61 1.42 6.27 3.70
C MET A 61 0.16 5.42 3.75
N VAL A 62 0.18 4.25 3.10
CA VAL A 62 -0.92 3.27 3.11
C VAL A 62 -1.22 2.78 4.52
N THR A 63 -0.19 2.44 5.29
CA THR A 63 -0.37 1.95 6.67
C THR A 63 -0.89 3.04 7.60
N GLN A 64 -0.46 4.29 7.44
CA GLN A 64 -0.93 5.41 8.26
C GLN A 64 -2.40 5.75 7.99
N VAL A 65 -2.79 5.91 6.72
CA VAL A 65 -4.20 6.17 6.42
C VAL A 65 -5.07 4.98 6.79
N GLY A 66 -4.55 3.75 6.66
CA GLY A 66 -5.17 2.55 7.20
C GLY A 66 -5.48 2.70 8.69
N GLN A 67 -4.51 3.04 9.52
CA GLN A 67 -4.77 3.22 10.96
C GLN A 67 -5.82 4.29 11.24
N GLU A 68 -5.88 5.38 10.46
CA GLU A 68 -6.92 6.40 10.62
C GLU A 68 -8.31 5.92 10.16
N ILE A 69 -8.40 5.15 9.07
CA ILE A 69 -9.64 4.47 8.64
C ILE A 69 -10.11 3.55 9.77
N PHE A 70 -9.21 2.73 10.31
CA PHE A 70 -9.54 1.74 11.33
C PHE A 70 -9.90 2.39 12.68
N ARG A 71 -9.28 3.53 13.01
CA ARG A 71 -9.65 4.37 14.15
C ARG A 71 -11.05 4.94 14.00
N GLY A 72 -11.40 5.45 12.81
CA GLY A 72 -12.77 5.86 12.51
C GLY A 72 -13.75 4.70 12.67
N ARG A 73 -13.41 3.52 12.15
CA ARG A 73 -14.22 2.31 12.31
C ARG A 73 -14.41 1.92 13.78
N LEU A 74 -13.39 2.05 14.62
CA LEU A 74 -13.46 1.82 16.06
C LEU A 74 -14.43 2.78 16.77
N LEU A 75 -14.58 4.01 16.27
CA LEU A 75 -15.58 4.97 16.78
C LEU A 75 -17.01 4.62 16.33
N ALA A 76 -17.15 4.11 15.11
CA ALA A 76 -18.44 3.74 14.54
C ALA A 76 -18.98 2.41 15.10
N GLN A 77 -18.11 1.46 15.43
CA GLN A 77 -18.46 0.12 15.87
C GLN A 77 -17.38 -0.51 16.76
N ALA A 78 -17.76 -1.52 17.52
CA ALA A 78 -16.82 -2.28 18.34
C ALA A 78 -15.84 -3.09 17.46
N LEU A 79 -14.55 -3.04 17.80
CA LEU A 79 -13.50 -3.86 17.19
C LEU A 79 -12.66 -4.54 18.27
N ALA A 80 -12.10 -5.69 17.93
CA ALA A 80 -11.19 -6.43 18.78
C ALA A 80 -9.73 -6.00 18.51
N PRO A 81 -8.82 -6.14 19.50
CA PRO A 81 -7.40 -5.85 19.29
C PRO A 81 -6.77 -6.68 18.17
N GLU A 82 -7.26 -7.91 17.97
CA GLU A 82 -6.89 -8.78 16.85
C GLU A 82 -7.23 -8.11 15.52
N ASP A 83 -8.38 -7.47 15.38
CA ASP A 83 -8.78 -6.84 14.11
C ASP A 83 -7.81 -5.70 13.75
N TRP A 84 -7.40 -4.89 14.74
CA TRP A 84 -6.40 -3.83 14.55
C TRP A 84 -5.04 -4.40 14.12
N LEU A 85 -4.62 -5.49 14.75
CA LEU A 85 -3.36 -6.18 14.46
C LEU A 85 -3.33 -6.70 13.01
N HIS A 86 -4.35 -7.47 12.60
CA HIS A 86 -4.39 -8.08 11.26
C HIS A 86 -4.50 -7.02 10.17
N TYR A 87 -5.37 -6.03 10.36
CA TYR A 87 -5.53 -4.95 9.40
C TYR A 87 -4.25 -4.13 9.24
N THR A 88 -3.58 -3.78 10.35
CA THR A 88 -2.29 -3.06 10.30
C THR A 88 -1.23 -3.88 9.59
N CYS A 89 -1.12 -5.18 9.88
CA CYS A 89 -0.17 -6.05 9.20
C CYS A 89 -0.47 -6.19 7.71
N ALA A 90 -1.74 -6.30 7.31
CA ALA A 90 -2.13 -6.35 5.90
C ALA A 90 -1.73 -5.07 5.15
N CYS A 91 -2.02 -3.88 5.69
CA CYS A 91 -1.56 -2.61 5.10
C CYS A 91 -0.03 -2.53 5.03
N LEU A 92 0.68 -3.04 6.03
CA LEU A 92 2.14 -3.00 6.07
C LEU A 92 2.79 -3.88 4.98
N ILE A 93 2.15 -4.99 4.59
CA ILE A 93 2.73 -5.95 3.64
C ILE A 93 1.99 -6.04 2.30
N HIS A 94 1.03 -5.17 2.02
CA HIS A 94 0.25 -5.22 0.76
C HIS A 94 1.15 -5.30 -0.49
N ASP A 95 2.24 -4.52 -0.48
CA ASP A 95 3.21 -4.44 -1.58
C ASP A 95 4.52 -5.19 -1.36
N ILE A 96 4.63 -6.02 -0.30
CA ILE A 96 5.87 -6.76 -0.04
C ILE A 96 6.26 -7.68 -1.21
N GLY A 97 5.29 -8.07 -2.03
CA GLY A 97 5.48 -8.93 -3.19
C GLY A 97 6.23 -8.29 -4.36
N TYR A 98 6.63 -7.02 -4.27
CA TYR A 98 7.63 -6.44 -5.17
C TYR A 98 9.06 -6.91 -4.83
N VAL A 99 9.35 -7.21 -3.57
CA VAL A 99 10.73 -7.45 -3.12
C VAL A 99 11.22 -8.83 -3.55
N ARG A 100 12.40 -8.94 -4.17
CA ARG A 100 13.07 -10.24 -4.44
C ARG A 100 13.56 -10.91 -3.15
N GLY A 101 13.60 -12.25 -3.12
CA GLY A 101 14.19 -13.01 -2.02
C GLY A 101 13.34 -13.06 -0.74
N ILE A 102 12.04 -12.78 -0.87
CA ILE A 102 11.10 -12.78 0.26
C ILE A 102 10.29 -14.06 0.36
N CYS A 103 10.10 -14.79 -0.75
CA CYS A 103 9.41 -16.09 -0.77
C CYS A 103 10.39 -17.25 -0.71
N GLN A 104 10.01 -18.37 -0.09
CA GLN A 104 10.76 -19.62 -0.22
C GLN A 104 10.80 -20.06 -1.69
N GLY A 105 11.98 -20.44 -2.17
CA GLY A 105 12.20 -20.82 -3.57
C GLY A 105 12.63 -19.67 -4.47
N ASP A 106 12.62 -18.42 -4.00
CA ASP A 106 13.33 -17.33 -4.67
C ASP A 106 14.83 -17.67 -4.73
N THR A 107 15.42 -17.45 -5.89
CA THR A 107 16.85 -17.64 -6.18
C THR A 107 17.46 -16.32 -6.65
N ALA A 108 18.75 -16.32 -6.97
CA ALA A 108 19.44 -15.12 -7.46
C ALA A 108 18.91 -14.65 -8.84
N ASP A 109 18.40 -15.57 -9.64
CA ASP A 109 18.02 -15.34 -11.04
C ASP A 109 16.53 -15.60 -11.32
N CYS A 110 15.86 -16.44 -10.53
CA CYS A 110 14.45 -16.76 -10.72
C CYS A 110 13.63 -16.61 -9.43
N ILE A 111 12.45 -16.04 -9.58
CA ILE A 111 11.58 -15.54 -8.51
C ILE A 111 10.25 -16.28 -8.55
N VAL A 112 9.76 -16.75 -7.41
CA VAL A 112 8.46 -17.41 -7.27
C VAL A 112 7.34 -16.40 -7.47
N ILE A 113 6.34 -16.78 -8.26
CA ILE A 113 5.24 -15.90 -8.67
C ILE A 113 3.84 -16.43 -8.34
N ASN A 114 3.74 -17.65 -7.80
CA ASN A 114 2.48 -18.20 -7.28
C ASN A 114 2.71 -19.35 -6.29
N ASP A 115 1.63 -19.74 -5.62
CA ASP A 115 1.53 -20.84 -4.64
C ASP A 115 1.88 -22.22 -5.22
N LYS A 116 1.82 -22.39 -6.53
CA LYS A 116 2.21 -23.62 -7.25
C LYS A 116 3.72 -23.72 -7.47
N GLY A 117 4.51 -22.78 -6.95
CA GLY A 117 5.97 -22.74 -7.11
C GLY A 117 6.43 -22.39 -8.53
N LYS A 118 5.55 -21.80 -9.36
CA LYS A 118 5.97 -21.29 -10.67
C LYS A 118 6.93 -20.13 -10.46
N THR A 119 7.97 -20.08 -11.29
CA THR A 119 8.97 -19.01 -11.25
C THR A 119 9.01 -18.21 -12.55
N VAL A 120 9.56 -17.00 -12.46
CA VAL A 120 9.96 -16.15 -13.59
C VAL A 120 11.38 -15.66 -13.36
N CYS A 121 12.15 -15.43 -14.41
CA CYS A 121 13.51 -14.91 -14.29
C CYS A 121 13.53 -13.49 -14.90
N PRO A 122 13.65 -12.42 -14.08
CA PRO A 122 13.65 -11.04 -14.58
C PRO A 122 14.77 -10.81 -15.61
N PRO A 123 14.51 -10.07 -16.71
CA PRO A 123 15.54 -9.79 -17.69
C PRO A 123 16.63 -8.89 -17.12
N ARG A 124 17.82 -8.92 -17.73
CA ARG A 124 18.93 -8.03 -17.35
C ARG A 124 18.49 -6.57 -17.43
N GLY A 125 18.57 -5.86 -16.30
CA GLY A 125 18.22 -4.45 -16.19
C GLY A 125 16.80 -4.17 -15.70
N ALA A 126 15.99 -5.20 -15.46
CA ALA A 126 14.72 -5.06 -14.76
C ALA A 126 14.93 -4.63 -13.30
N SER A 127 14.02 -3.78 -12.82
CA SER A 127 13.84 -3.49 -11.41
C SER A 127 12.82 -4.45 -10.79
N ASP A 128 12.57 -4.30 -9.50
CA ASP A 128 11.54 -5.01 -8.76
C ASP A 128 10.13 -4.65 -9.27
N ALA A 129 9.95 -3.54 -10.00
CA ALA A 129 8.70 -3.21 -10.67
C ALA A 129 8.28 -4.26 -11.72
N PHE A 130 9.23 -5.03 -12.27
CA PHE A 130 8.92 -6.19 -13.11
C PHE A 130 7.93 -7.17 -12.46
N LEU A 131 7.86 -7.20 -11.13
CA LEU A 131 7.05 -8.13 -10.37
C LEU A 131 5.60 -7.64 -10.14
N THR A 132 5.22 -6.44 -10.63
CA THR A 132 3.84 -5.93 -10.56
C THR A 132 2.77 -6.98 -10.94
N PRO A 133 2.92 -7.80 -12.01
CA PRO A 133 1.86 -8.76 -12.35
C PRO A 133 1.61 -9.85 -11.29
N TRP A 134 2.57 -10.05 -10.38
CA TRP A 134 2.55 -11.12 -9.38
C TRP A 134 2.68 -10.63 -7.95
N HIS A 135 2.81 -9.33 -7.70
CA HIS A 135 3.08 -8.80 -6.36
C HIS A 135 2.00 -9.22 -5.34
N VAL A 136 0.71 -9.21 -5.71
CA VAL A 136 -0.37 -9.70 -4.81
C VAL A 136 -0.19 -11.17 -4.47
N GLU A 137 0.09 -12.04 -5.46
CA GLU A 137 0.33 -13.47 -5.21
C GLU A 137 1.53 -13.68 -4.29
N ARG A 138 2.62 -12.96 -4.56
CA ARG A 138 3.85 -13.03 -3.75
C ARG A 138 3.62 -12.50 -2.33
N GLY A 139 2.82 -11.44 -2.17
CA GLY A 139 2.43 -10.90 -0.88
C GLY A 139 1.64 -11.89 -0.03
N LYS A 140 0.73 -12.66 -0.65
CA LYS A 140 0.00 -13.75 0.01
C LYS A 140 0.94 -14.88 0.45
N ILE A 141 1.84 -15.33 -0.44
CA ILE A 141 2.85 -16.35 -0.10
C ILE A 141 3.69 -15.87 1.09
N TYR A 142 4.17 -14.62 1.04
CA TYR A 142 4.93 -14.03 2.14
C TYR A 142 4.14 -14.01 3.45
N ALA A 143 2.85 -13.62 3.42
CA ALA A 143 2.01 -13.61 4.61
C ALA A 143 1.95 -15.00 5.26
N LEU A 144 1.69 -16.04 4.45
CA LEU A 144 1.61 -17.43 4.92
C LEU A 144 2.94 -17.94 5.47
N GLU A 145 4.05 -17.71 4.76
CA GLU A 145 5.38 -18.15 5.19
C GLU A 145 5.89 -17.39 6.42
N ARG A 146 5.65 -16.08 6.46
CA ARG A 146 6.17 -15.20 7.50
C ARG A 146 5.36 -15.27 8.79
N PHE A 147 4.03 -15.26 8.66
CA PHE A 147 3.12 -15.16 9.80
C PHE A 147 2.45 -16.47 10.16
N GLY A 148 2.45 -17.50 9.30
CA GLY A 148 1.85 -18.80 9.60
C GLY A 148 2.31 -19.44 10.92
N PRO A 149 3.59 -19.33 11.34
CA PRO A 149 4.03 -19.84 12.65
C PRO A 149 3.65 -18.96 13.85
N SER A 150 3.10 -17.76 13.63
CA SER A 150 2.80 -16.80 14.70
C SER A 150 1.55 -17.21 15.47
N PRO A 151 1.56 -17.24 16.82
CA PRO A 151 0.37 -17.52 17.62
C PRO A 151 -0.61 -16.33 17.66
N TYR A 152 -0.23 -15.17 17.13
CA TYR A 152 -1.02 -13.93 17.20
C TYR A 152 -1.73 -13.58 15.90
N ILE A 153 -1.30 -14.17 14.78
CA ILE A 153 -1.72 -13.80 13.43
C ILE A 153 -2.34 -14.99 12.72
N ASP A 154 -3.55 -14.80 12.23
CA ASP A 154 -4.15 -15.55 11.14
C ASP A 154 -3.59 -15.03 9.81
N ALA A 155 -2.66 -15.80 9.24
CA ALA A 155 -2.00 -15.45 7.99
C ALA A 155 -2.94 -15.50 6.78
N GLU A 156 -3.99 -16.34 6.82
CA GLU A 156 -4.98 -16.45 5.74
C GLU A 156 -5.87 -15.21 5.69
N ARG A 157 -6.26 -14.69 6.86
CA ARG A 157 -6.98 -13.40 6.95
C ARG A 157 -6.19 -12.25 6.31
N ILE A 158 -4.88 -12.20 6.56
CA ILE A 158 -4.00 -11.19 5.95
C ILE A 158 -3.87 -11.42 4.44
N ALA A 159 -3.66 -12.66 4.00
CA ALA A 159 -3.57 -12.99 2.57
C ALA A 159 -4.87 -12.61 1.83
N ALA A 160 -6.03 -12.87 2.42
CA ALA A 160 -7.33 -12.46 1.88
C ALA A 160 -7.51 -10.94 1.83
N ALA A 161 -6.91 -10.19 2.76
CA ALA A 161 -6.92 -8.73 2.72
C ALA A 161 -5.99 -8.18 1.61
N ILE A 162 -4.82 -8.79 1.40
CA ILE A 162 -3.89 -8.45 0.31
C ILE A 162 -4.52 -8.75 -1.05
N GLU A 163 -5.27 -9.84 -1.19
CA GLU A 163 -6.01 -10.16 -2.42
C GLU A 163 -6.84 -8.98 -2.95
N MET A 164 -7.43 -8.22 -2.04
CA MET A 164 -8.31 -7.10 -2.39
C MET A 164 -7.57 -5.91 -3.01
N THR A 165 -6.23 -5.85 -2.93
CA THR A 165 -5.42 -4.76 -3.52
C THR A 165 -5.08 -4.99 -4.99
N ARG A 166 -5.58 -6.06 -5.62
CA ARG A 166 -5.42 -6.24 -7.08
C ARG A 166 -5.91 -5.03 -7.85
N PHE A 167 -5.06 -4.59 -8.78
CA PHE A 167 -5.39 -3.54 -9.73
C PHE A 167 -5.05 -3.98 -11.16
N PRO A 168 -5.94 -3.76 -12.15
CA PRO A 168 -7.31 -3.26 -12.03
C PRO A 168 -8.20 -4.15 -11.14
N VAL A 169 -9.18 -3.55 -10.47
CA VAL A 169 -10.08 -4.29 -9.57
C VAL A 169 -10.93 -5.28 -10.38
N PRO A 170 -10.91 -6.59 -10.05
CA PRO A 170 -11.76 -7.57 -10.71
C PRO A 170 -13.26 -7.26 -10.57
N GLU A 171 -14.05 -7.59 -11.60
CA GLU A 171 -15.49 -7.28 -11.66
C GLU A 171 -16.39 -8.27 -10.89
N ASP A 172 -15.82 -9.10 -10.00
CA ASP A 172 -16.59 -10.07 -9.22
C ASP A 172 -17.14 -9.49 -7.91
N ALA A 173 -18.09 -10.21 -7.30
CA ALA A 173 -18.79 -9.77 -6.09
C ALA A 173 -17.88 -9.60 -4.87
N ILE A 174 -16.75 -10.32 -4.81
CA ILE A 174 -15.81 -10.22 -3.69
C ILE A 174 -15.05 -8.91 -3.82
N HIS A 175 -14.46 -8.66 -4.99
CA HIS A 175 -13.64 -7.47 -5.23
C HIS A 175 -14.48 -6.19 -5.30
N THR A 176 -15.74 -6.24 -5.73
CA THR A 176 -16.62 -5.06 -5.72
C THR A 176 -17.08 -4.64 -4.32
N ALA A 177 -16.88 -5.47 -3.28
CA ALA A 177 -17.22 -5.10 -1.91
C ALA A 177 -16.36 -3.94 -1.39
N THR A 178 -16.94 -3.08 -0.55
CA THR A 178 -16.29 -1.85 -0.03
C THR A 178 -16.22 -1.73 1.49
N GLU A 179 -16.92 -2.58 2.24
CA GLU A 179 -17.03 -2.50 3.71
C GLU A 179 -16.26 -3.58 4.49
N THR A 180 -15.76 -4.60 3.78
CA THR A 180 -14.95 -5.67 4.38
C THR A 180 -13.59 -5.13 4.84
N GLU A 181 -12.91 -5.87 5.72
CA GLU A 181 -11.55 -5.51 6.13
C GLU A 181 -10.59 -5.40 4.93
N GLY A 182 -10.60 -6.39 4.02
CA GLY A 182 -9.74 -6.36 2.84
C GLY A 182 -10.07 -5.20 1.88
N SER A 183 -11.35 -4.87 1.70
CA SER A 183 -11.71 -3.70 0.89
C SER A 183 -11.28 -2.38 1.54
N LEU A 184 -11.19 -2.31 2.87
CA LEU A 184 -10.59 -1.17 3.56
C LEU A 184 -9.06 -1.14 3.45
N VAL A 185 -8.39 -2.28 3.24
CA VAL A 185 -6.95 -2.32 2.90
C VAL A 185 -6.74 -1.75 1.50
N ARG A 186 -7.54 -2.16 0.51
CA ARG A 186 -7.53 -1.53 -0.82
C ARG A 186 -7.82 -0.03 -0.74
N ALA A 187 -8.81 0.38 0.04
CA ALA A 187 -9.11 1.80 0.18
C ALA A 187 -7.94 2.57 0.81
N ALA A 188 -7.23 1.97 1.78
CA ALA A 188 -6.03 2.56 2.36
C ALA A 188 -4.89 2.67 1.35
N ASP A 189 -4.71 1.67 0.48
CA ASP A 189 -3.74 1.70 -0.62
C ASP A 189 -4.02 2.87 -1.57
N LEU A 190 -5.24 2.92 -2.11
CA LEU A 190 -5.68 3.98 -3.02
C LEU A 190 -5.61 5.38 -2.38
N ILE A 191 -6.13 5.56 -1.16
CA ILE A 191 -6.07 6.87 -0.49
C ILE A 191 -4.62 7.22 -0.13
N GLY A 192 -3.81 6.26 0.33
CA GLY A 192 -2.42 6.48 0.73
C GLY A 192 -1.56 6.98 -0.42
N GLN A 193 -1.79 6.46 -1.64
CA GLN A 193 -1.22 7.00 -2.87
C GLN A 193 -1.75 8.41 -3.18
N MET A 194 -3.08 8.57 -3.28
CA MET A 194 -3.70 9.76 -3.86
C MET A 194 -3.67 10.98 -2.91
N ALA A 195 -3.56 10.74 -1.60
CA ALA A 195 -3.44 11.78 -0.57
C ALA A 195 -1.99 12.13 -0.23
N ASP A 196 -0.99 11.52 -0.89
CA ASP A 196 0.41 11.81 -0.61
C ASP A 196 0.72 13.29 -0.92
N PRO A 197 1.20 14.09 0.06
CA PRO A 197 1.55 15.50 -0.17
C PRO A 197 2.63 15.71 -1.24
N PHE A 198 3.43 14.68 -1.51
CA PHE A 198 4.47 14.65 -2.54
C PHE A 198 4.09 13.79 -3.73
N TYR A 199 2.83 13.38 -3.88
CA TYR A 199 2.37 12.55 -5.00
C TYR A 199 2.86 13.07 -6.35
N HIS A 200 2.68 14.37 -6.63
CA HIS A 200 3.12 14.98 -7.90
C HIS A 200 4.63 14.85 -8.15
N ARG A 201 5.46 14.89 -7.09
CA ARG A 201 6.92 14.70 -7.18
C ARG A 201 7.27 13.26 -7.56
N LYS A 202 6.46 12.29 -7.13
CA LYS A 202 6.69 10.85 -7.29
C LYS A 202 6.21 10.30 -8.63
N ILE A 203 5.45 11.08 -9.41
CA ILE A 203 4.91 10.63 -10.70
C ILE A 203 5.96 10.11 -11.68
N ASN A 204 7.14 10.71 -11.73
CA ASN A 204 8.21 10.23 -12.60
C ASN A 204 8.62 8.79 -12.27
N ALA A 205 8.66 8.45 -10.97
CA ALA A 205 8.95 7.09 -10.53
C ALA A 205 7.84 6.12 -10.97
N LEU A 206 6.58 6.48 -10.72
CA LEU A 206 5.43 5.66 -11.11
C LEU A 206 5.34 5.43 -12.63
N TYR A 207 5.59 6.48 -13.41
CA TYR A 207 5.62 6.38 -14.87
C TYR A 207 6.69 5.39 -15.37
N LEU A 208 7.89 5.41 -14.77
CA LEU A 208 8.96 4.48 -15.16
C LEU A 208 8.58 3.03 -14.86
N GLU A 209 7.91 2.77 -13.73
CA GLU A 209 7.36 1.43 -13.45
C GLU A 209 6.31 1.04 -14.48
N PHE A 210 5.42 1.96 -14.86
CA PHE A 210 4.42 1.71 -15.91
C PHE A 210 5.06 1.41 -17.27
N VAL A 211 6.20 2.04 -17.60
CA VAL A 211 6.96 1.72 -18.81
C VAL A 211 7.52 0.30 -18.72
N GLU A 212 8.09 -0.07 -17.58
CA GLU A 212 8.69 -1.40 -17.37
C GLU A 212 7.66 -2.53 -17.44
N THR A 213 6.47 -2.33 -16.86
CA THR A 213 5.37 -3.32 -16.90
C THR A 213 4.60 -3.33 -18.23
N GLY A 214 4.86 -2.34 -19.08
CA GLY A 214 4.15 -2.11 -20.34
C GLY A 214 2.80 -1.40 -20.18
N ASP A 215 2.42 -1.00 -18.97
CA ASP A 215 1.19 -0.26 -18.69
C ASP A 215 1.14 1.11 -19.35
N ALA A 216 2.26 1.83 -19.39
CA ALA A 216 2.33 3.13 -20.08
C ALA A 216 1.86 3.00 -21.53
N LYS A 217 2.36 1.98 -22.24
CA LYS A 217 1.95 1.70 -23.62
C LYS A 217 0.49 1.25 -23.73
N ARG A 218 0.01 0.41 -22.80
CA ARG A 218 -1.39 -0.06 -22.79
C ARG A 218 -2.38 1.09 -22.58
N LEU A 219 -2.02 2.05 -21.74
CA LEU A 219 -2.84 3.19 -21.36
C LEU A 219 -2.65 4.40 -22.29
N GLY A 220 -1.67 4.36 -23.20
CA GLY A 220 -1.38 5.44 -24.13
C GLY A 220 -0.64 6.63 -23.50
N TYR A 221 0.24 6.36 -22.54
CA TYR A 221 1.09 7.35 -21.88
C TYR A 221 2.47 7.39 -22.52
N ASP A 222 2.79 8.50 -23.17
CA ASP A 222 4.08 8.77 -23.81
C ASP A 222 5.09 9.38 -22.84
N ASN A 223 4.63 10.03 -21.77
CA ASN A 223 5.48 10.66 -20.78
C ASN A 223 4.80 10.80 -19.39
N PRO A 224 5.54 11.17 -18.33
CA PRO A 224 4.98 11.33 -16.98
C PRO A 224 3.86 12.39 -16.84
N ALA A 225 3.80 13.40 -17.71
CA ALA A 225 2.72 14.39 -17.67
C ALA A 225 1.37 13.77 -18.05
N ASP A 226 1.34 12.81 -18.97
CA ASP A 226 0.11 12.11 -19.39
C ASP A 226 -0.55 11.38 -18.21
N LEU A 227 0.26 10.82 -17.30
CA LEU A 227 -0.23 10.16 -16.10
C LEU A 227 -0.93 11.16 -15.16
N ILE A 228 -0.41 12.40 -15.05
CA ILE A 228 -1.07 13.47 -14.28
C ILE A 228 -2.33 13.94 -15.00
N ASP A 229 -2.27 14.15 -16.30
CA ASP A 229 -3.41 14.72 -17.03
C ASP A 229 -4.60 13.74 -17.06
N LYS A 230 -4.33 12.43 -16.95
CA LYS A 230 -5.33 11.38 -16.78
C LYS A 230 -5.71 11.08 -15.32
N TYR A 231 -5.05 11.70 -14.35
CA TYR A 231 -5.28 11.45 -12.93
C TYR A 231 -6.74 11.74 -12.48
N PRO A 232 -7.42 12.83 -12.92
CA PRO A 232 -8.80 13.06 -12.51
C PRO A 232 -9.75 11.96 -13.02
N GLU A 233 -9.62 11.57 -14.29
CA GLU A 233 -10.39 10.47 -14.88
C GLU A 233 -10.15 9.16 -14.13
N PHE A 234 -8.88 8.86 -13.81
CA PHE A 234 -8.50 7.73 -12.99
C PHE A 234 -9.14 7.77 -11.60
N PHE A 235 -9.09 8.92 -10.92
CA PHE A 235 -9.70 9.08 -9.60
C PHE A 235 -11.20 8.80 -9.63
N TRP A 236 -11.95 9.47 -10.51
CA TRP A 236 -13.40 9.35 -10.54
C TRP A 236 -13.88 7.98 -11.02
N SER A 237 -13.15 7.33 -11.94
CA SER A 237 -13.60 6.08 -12.56
C SER A 237 -13.07 4.83 -11.86
N HIS A 238 -11.89 4.90 -11.25
CA HIS A 238 -11.20 3.73 -10.68
C HIS A 238 -10.91 3.81 -9.18
N VAL A 239 -10.96 5.00 -8.57
CA VAL A 239 -10.69 5.16 -7.12
C VAL A 239 -11.97 5.43 -6.34
N GLN A 240 -12.73 6.46 -6.72
CA GLN A 240 -13.92 6.93 -6.03
C GLN A 240 -14.93 5.80 -5.71
N PRO A 241 -15.20 4.84 -6.64
CA PRO A 241 -16.16 3.76 -6.36
C PRO A 241 -15.79 2.86 -5.17
N TYR A 242 -14.51 2.80 -4.79
CA TYR A 242 -14.00 1.84 -3.82
C TYR A 242 -13.61 2.44 -2.46
N ILE A 243 -13.71 3.76 -2.30
CA ILE A 243 -13.22 4.45 -1.08
C ILE A 243 -14.34 5.02 -0.20
N GLY A 244 -15.61 4.97 -0.61
CA GLY A 244 -16.74 5.58 0.09
C GLY A 244 -16.81 5.25 1.59
N PRO A 245 -16.87 3.97 2.00
CA PRO A 245 -16.87 3.60 3.42
C PRO A 245 -15.61 4.04 4.17
N ALA A 246 -14.44 4.00 3.54
CA ALA A 246 -13.20 4.47 4.15
C ALA A 246 -13.23 5.98 4.41
N LEU A 247 -13.75 6.78 3.47
CA LEU A 247 -13.95 8.22 3.66
C LEU A 247 -14.91 8.48 4.82
N HIS A 248 -16.02 7.73 4.92
CA HIS A 248 -16.94 7.86 6.04
C HIS A 248 -16.26 7.64 7.40
N TYR A 249 -15.39 6.64 7.51
CA TYR A 249 -14.62 6.43 8.74
C TYR A 249 -13.61 7.54 9.01
N LEU A 250 -12.89 8.01 7.99
CA LEU A 250 -11.95 9.12 8.10
C LEU A 250 -12.63 10.44 8.56
N GLU A 251 -13.89 10.66 8.21
CA GLU A 251 -14.67 11.81 8.67
C GLU A 251 -14.93 11.83 10.19
N LEU A 252 -14.77 10.69 10.89
CA LEU A 252 -15.09 10.60 12.32
C LEU A 252 -13.97 11.13 13.23
N THR A 253 -12.75 11.30 12.74
CA THR A 253 -11.61 11.82 13.51
C THR A 253 -11.13 13.16 12.96
N THR A 254 -10.30 13.89 13.70
CA THR A 254 -9.69 15.13 13.21
C THR A 254 -8.53 14.80 12.26
N GLU A 255 -7.74 13.80 12.60
CA GLU A 255 -6.61 13.31 11.83
C GLU A 255 -7.08 12.67 10.51
N GLY A 256 -8.16 11.90 10.52
CA GLY A 256 -8.76 11.33 9.32
C GLY A 256 -9.26 12.40 8.34
N LYS A 257 -9.85 13.49 8.83
CA LYS A 257 -10.24 14.64 7.99
C LYS A 257 -9.04 15.30 7.30
N GLN A 258 -7.83 15.21 7.86
CA GLN A 258 -6.62 15.73 7.20
C GLN A 258 -6.25 14.89 5.96
N TRP A 259 -6.43 13.57 6.02
CA TRP A 259 -6.27 12.69 4.86
C TRP A 259 -7.26 13.02 3.74
N ILE A 260 -8.53 13.25 4.09
CA ILE A 260 -9.55 13.68 3.13
C ILE A 260 -9.18 15.03 2.50
N ALA A 261 -8.72 15.98 3.31
CA ALA A 261 -8.29 17.29 2.82
C ALA A 261 -7.11 17.18 1.86
N ALA A 262 -6.12 16.34 2.16
CA ALA A 262 -4.96 16.10 1.30
C ALA A 262 -5.35 15.43 -0.02
N LEU A 263 -6.19 14.38 0.04
CA LEU A 263 -6.77 13.71 -1.13
C LEU A 263 -7.47 14.71 -2.06
N ASN A 264 -8.42 15.47 -1.50
CA ASN A 264 -9.19 16.46 -2.26
C ASN A 264 -8.30 17.58 -2.81
N SER A 265 -7.28 18.01 -2.07
CA SER A 265 -6.32 19.01 -2.51
C SER A 265 -5.53 18.54 -3.74
N ASN A 266 -5.05 17.29 -3.75
CA ASN A 266 -4.31 16.74 -4.88
C ASN A 266 -5.20 16.62 -6.14
N VAL A 267 -6.41 16.06 -5.99
CA VAL A 267 -7.39 15.99 -7.09
C VAL A 267 -7.69 17.38 -7.64
N PHE A 268 -8.03 18.33 -6.77
CA PHE A 268 -8.32 19.71 -7.16
C PHE A 268 -7.15 20.38 -7.87
N GLN A 269 -5.93 20.24 -7.35
CA GLN A 269 -4.74 20.86 -7.95
C GLN A 269 -4.49 20.36 -9.37
N ILE A 270 -4.71 19.07 -9.63
CA ILE A 270 -4.51 18.50 -10.96
C ILE A 270 -5.63 18.96 -11.90
N GLU A 271 -6.90 18.84 -11.49
CA GLU A 271 -8.06 19.28 -12.30
C GLU A 271 -8.00 20.75 -12.73
N HIS A 272 -7.40 21.60 -11.89
CA HIS A 272 -7.32 23.04 -12.14
C HIS A 272 -5.93 23.49 -12.61
N SER A 273 -5.03 22.54 -12.94
CA SER A 273 -3.66 22.82 -13.39
C SER A 273 -2.87 23.75 -12.45
N ARG A 274 -3.07 23.62 -11.13
CA ARG A 274 -2.45 24.45 -10.08
C ARG A 274 -1.24 23.81 -9.40
N ARG A 275 -0.68 22.75 -9.98
CA ARG A 275 0.48 22.05 -9.43
C ARG A 275 1.76 22.90 -9.57
N VAL A 276 2.61 22.89 -8.54
CA VAL A 276 3.90 23.62 -8.51
C VAL A 276 5.10 22.67 -8.64
N VAL A 277 4.89 21.37 -8.39
CA VAL A 277 5.92 20.33 -8.37
C VAL A 277 5.45 19.16 -9.24
N GLY A 278 6.40 18.44 -9.84
CA GLY A 278 6.16 17.28 -10.70
C GLY A 278 6.63 17.51 -12.15
N PRO A 279 6.29 16.58 -13.06
CA PRO A 279 6.48 16.76 -14.49
C PRO A 279 5.97 18.12 -14.97
N PHE A 280 6.83 18.84 -15.70
CA PHE A 280 6.45 20.09 -16.36
C PHE A 280 5.33 19.79 -17.37
N SER A 281 4.28 20.61 -17.37
CA SER A 281 3.18 20.47 -18.36
C SER A 281 3.63 20.79 -19.79
N GLY A 282 4.75 21.50 -19.96
CA GLY A 282 5.16 22.00 -21.28
C GLY A 282 4.16 23.03 -21.84
N ARG A 283 4.31 23.33 -23.14
CA ARG A 283 3.26 23.97 -23.94
C ARG A 283 2.81 22.91 -24.95
N ASP A 284 1.51 22.61 -24.97
CA ASP A 284 0.90 21.84 -26.04
C ASP A 284 1.00 22.58 -27.38
#